data_AF-A0A0J1FZV1-F1
#
_entry.id   AF-A0A0J1FZV1-F1
#
_cell.length_a   1.000
_cell.length_b   1.000
_cell.length_c   1.000
_cell.angle_alpha   90.00
_cell.angle_beta   90.00
_cell.angle_gamma   90.00
#
_symmetry.space_group_name_H-M   'P 1'
#
loop_
_entity.id
_entity.type
_entity.pdbx_description
1 polymer ?
#
loop_
_entity_poly.entity_id
_entity_poly.type
_entity_poly.pdbx_seq_one_letter_code
_entity_poly.pdbx_strand_id
1 'polypeptide(L)'
;MDTGWKTYNRQKYYLNKNGDMATGWVQYKKKWYYFNKNGTMASNKWISYKKQKYYVGAKGIMATGWKTIQKKKYYFNKSGQLMKGWAKVKDDWYYLKKDGSLSSYNKASQMIFVKATGSMAEFTMLERKNDTTWNEILSTTAYVGRLGVGATYEGLATTPSGTYSFGVAFGNKSNPGTAFPYTKVNPSHYWVDDPNSQYYNKFVSTKKISPDWNSAEHLSEYPTAYAYALSINYNTACTPGAGSAIFLHCFGGGATAGCVAIPEQDMVFVLQHIKRDAMIHISRK
;
A
#
# COMPACT_ATOMS: atom_id res chain seq x y z
N MET A 1 40.38 19.57 -32.64
CA MET A 1 39.10 18.84 -32.65
C MET A 1 38.08 19.60 -31.81
N ASP A 2 36.84 19.64 -32.27
CA ASP A 2 35.74 20.25 -31.53
C ASP A 2 35.30 19.35 -30.37
N THR A 3 35.05 19.93 -29.19
CA THR A 3 34.57 19.20 -28.00
C THR A 3 33.45 19.95 -27.28
N GLY A 4 32.71 19.27 -26.41
CA GLY A 4 31.67 19.87 -25.58
C GLY A 4 30.33 20.09 -26.29
N TRP A 5 29.55 21.04 -25.81
CA TRP A 5 28.20 21.29 -26.31
C TRP A 5 28.21 21.89 -27.71
N LYS A 6 27.44 21.29 -28.61
CA LYS A 6 27.19 21.80 -29.96
C LYS A 6 25.70 21.90 -30.22
N THR A 7 25.31 22.92 -30.98
CA THR A 7 23.93 23.09 -31.43
C THR A 7 23.92 23.10 -32.94
N TYR A 8 23.13 22.22 -33.54
CA TYR A 8 22.96 22.12 -34.98
C TYR A 8 21.49 21.87 -35.29
N ASN A 9 20.93 22.63 -36.23
CA ASN A 9 19.52 22.58 -36.60
C ASN A 9 18.56 22.56 -35.38
N ARG A 10 18.82 23.46 -34.41
CA ARG A 10 18.09 23.60 -33.13
C ARG A 10 18.17 22.38 -32.19
N GLN A 11 18.92 21.35 -32.54
CA GLN A 11 19.17 20.19 -31.69
C GLN A 11 20.53 20.32 -30.99
N LYS A 12 20.60 19.79 -29.76
CA LYS A 12 21.81 19.85 -28.93
C LYS A 12 22.51 18.51 -28.94
N TYR A 13 23.83 18.57 -29.06
CA TYR A 13 24.75 17.45 -29.08
C TYR A 13 25.86 17.69 -28.07
N TYR A 14 26.58 16.64 -27.69
CA TYR A 14 27.76 16.73 -26.86
C TYR A 14 28.88 15.92 -27.49
N LEU A 15 30.02 16.55 -27.74
CA LEU A 15 31.22 15.90 -28.22
C LEU A 15 32.11 15.57 -27.02
N ASN A 16 32.51 14.30 -26.92
CA ASN A 16 33.41 13.80 -25.89
C ASN A 16 34.81 14.42 -26.05
N LYS A 17 35.70 14.17 -25.08
CA LYS A 17 37.08 14.69 -25.12
C LYS A 17 37.84 14.27 -26.38
N ASN A 18 37.52 13.10 -26.94
CA ASN A 18 38.14 12.56 -28.15
C ASN A 18 37.48 13.08 -29.44
N GLY A 19 36.51 14.00 -29.35
CA GLY A 19 35.78 14.55 -30.51
C GLY A 19 34.54 13.75 -30.92
N ASP A 20 34.39 12.51 -30.44
CA ASP A 20 33.24 11.66 -30.79
C ASP A 20 31.92 12.19 -30.22
N MET A 21 30.84 12.06 -31.00
CA MET A 21 29.50 12.41 -30.56
C MET A 21 29.00 11.45 -29.48
N ALA A 22 28.61 12.01 -28.34
CA ALA A 22 28.14 11.23 -27.20
C ALA A 22 26.75 10.63 -27.44
N THR A 23 26.55 9.42 -26.93
CA THR A 23 25.25 8.75 -26.82
C THR A 23 25.09 8.21 -25.40
N GLY A 24 23.85 8.00 -24.96
CA GLY A 24 23.56 7.57 -23.59
C GLY A 24 23.74 8.68 -22.55
N TRP A 25 24.06 8.29 -21.32
CA TRP A 25 24.18 9.21 -20.18
C TRP A 25 25.52 9.93 -20.18
N VAL A 26 25.49 11.26 -20.10
CA VAL A 26 26.67 12.12 -19.97
C VAL A 26 26.50 13.02 -18.75
N GLN A 27 27.55 13.12 -17.94
CA GLN A 27 27.60 14.06 -16.84
C GLN A 27 28.37 15.32 -17.26
N TYR A 28 27.72 16.48 -17.16
CA TYR A 28 28.35 17.78 -17.42
C TYR A 28 27.99 18.76 -16.31
N LYS A 29 29.01 19.38 -15.69
CA LYS A 29 28.85 20.28 -14.54
C LYS A 29 27.93 19.71 -13.45
N LYS A 30 28.21 18.46 -13.04
CA LYS A 30 27.45 17.68 -12.03
C LYS A 30 25.98 17.38 -12.38
N LYS A 31 25.54 17.67 -13.61
CA LYS A 31 24.19 17.36 -14.10
C LYS A 31 24.26 16.25 -15.12
N TRP A 32 23.29 15.34 -15.07
CA TRP A 32 23.17 14.25 -16.02
C TRP A 32 22.24 14.63 -17.16
N TYR A 33 22.66 14.30 -18.38
CA TYR A 33 21.93 14.48 -19.63
C TYR A 33 21.91 13.14 -20.36
N TYR A 34 20.85 12.89 -21.13
CA TYR A 34 20.76 11.70 -21.96
C TYR A 34 20.79 12.08 -23.44
N PHE A 35 21.65 11.44 -24.21
CA PHE A 35 21.77 11.60 -25.65
C PHE A 35 21.24 10.34 -26.34
N ASN A 36 20.33 10.52 -27.30
CA ASN A 36 19.77 9.43 -28.09
C ASN A 36 20.86 8.78 -28.96
N LYS A 37 20.54 7.64 -29.59
CA LYS A 37 21.50 6.94 -30.48
C LYS A 37 22.01 7.82 -31.63
N ASN A 38 21.20 8.76 -32.11
CA ASN A 38 21.58 9.74 -33.14
C ASN A 38 22.32 10.97 -32.56
N GLY A 39 22.74 10.93 -31.30
CA GLY A 39 23.49 11.97 -30.61
C GLY A 39 22.68 13.18 -30.14
N THR A 40 21.37 13.20 -30.39
CA THR A 40 20.52 14.32 -29.98
C THR A 40 20.19 14.27 -28.49
N MET A 41 20.27 15.39 -27.78
CA MET A 41 19.91 15.47 -26.37
C MET A 41 18.41 15.26 -26.18
N ALA A 42 18.02 14.31 -25.32
CA ALA A 42 16.65 14.13 -24.92
C ALA A 42 16.18 15.25 -23.96
N SER A 43 14.93 15.68 -24.10
CA SER A 43 14.29 16.67 -23.22
C SER A 43 12.80 16.40 -23.06
N ASN A 44 12.23 16.73 -21.89
CA ASN A 44 10.83 16.46 -21.51
C ASN A 44 10.38 15.00 -21.77
N LYS A 45 11.26 14.03 -21.53
CA LYS A 45 11.07 12.65 -22.01
C LYS A 45 11.40 11.62 -20.94
N TRP A 46 10.63 10.53 -20.94
CA TRP A 46 10.95 9.32 -20.19
C TRP A 46 12.06 8.54 -20.89
N ILE A 47 13.05 8.09 -20.12
CA ILE A 47 14.17 7.30 -20.61
C ILE A 47 14.12 5.93 -19.96
N SER A 48 14.14 4.87 -20.77
CA SER A 48 14.32 3.49 -20.31
C SER A 48 15.79 3.10 -20.54
N TYR A 49 16.51 2.78 -19.47
CA TYR A 49 17.92 2.41 -19.55
C TYR A 49 18.22 1.30 -18.54
N LYS A 50 18.81 0.19 -19.01
CA LYS A 50 19.13 -1.00 -18.19
C LYS A 50 17.96 -1.47 -17.30
N LYS A 51 16.76 -1.63 -17.89
CA LYS A 51 15.50 -2.00 -17.21
C LYS A 51 14.96 -1.01 -16.17
N GLN A 52 15.62 0.14 -15.98
CA GLN A 52 15.17 1.21 -15.09
C GLN A 52 14.54 2.36 -15.88
N LYS A 53 13.64 3.11 -15.24
CA LYS A 53 13.01 4.31 -15.82
C LYS A 53 13.57 5.57 -15.19
N TYR A 54 13.78 6.59 -16.02
CA TYR A 54 14.27 7.92 -15.67
C TYR A 54 13.42 8.97 -16.39
N TYR A 55 13.53 10.23 -15.97
CA TYR A 55 12.93 11.35 -16.69
C TYR A 55 13.97 12.46 -16.88
N VAL A 56 14.01 13.08 -18.05
CA VAL A 56 14.78 14.30 -18.30
C VAL A 56 13.83 15.47 -18.52
N GLY A 57 14.07 16.58 -17.82
CA GLY A 57 13.23 17.77 -17.92
C GLY A 57 13.43 18.58 -19.21
N ALA A 58 12.80 19.75 -19.30
CA ALA A 58 12.85 20.61 -20.49
C ALA A 58 14.28 21.04 -20.87
N LYS A 59 15.15 21.22 -19.87
CA LYS A 59 16.57 21.55 -20.08
C LYS A 59 17.45 20.32 -20.32
N GLY A 60 16.87 19.13 -20.49
CA GLY A 60 17.59 17.85 -20.65
C GLY A 60 18.21 17.28 -19.37
N ILE A 61 18.04 17.97 -18.24
CA ILE A 61 18.60 17.57 -16.95
C ILE A 61 17.78 16.40 -16.38
N MET A 62 18.47 15.35 -15.94
CA MET A 62 17.88 14.20 -15.26
C MET A 62 17.13 14.62 -13.99
N ALA A 63 15.91 14.09 -13.84
CA ALA A 63 15.10 14.27 -12.65
C ALA A 63 15.67 13.49 -11.47
N THR A 64 15.71 14.16 -10.32
CA THR A 64 15.89 13.57 -8.99
C THR A 64 14.83 14.15 -8.06
N GLY A 65 14.51 13.43 -6.99
CA GLY A 65 13.50 13.84 -6.02
C GLY A 65 12.09 13.85 -6.60
N TRP A 66 11.22 14.67 -6.00
CA TRP A 66 9.83 14.83 -6.45
C TRP A 66 9.72 15.60 -7.77
N LYS A 67 8.93 15.09 -8.70
CA LYS A 67 8.55 15.77 -9.93
C LYS A 67 7.08 15.57 -10.27
N THR A 68 6.46 16.62 -10.78
CA THR A 68 5.14 16.53 -11.41
C THR A 68 5.31 16.44 -12.91
N ILE A 69 4.82 15.36 -13.52
CA ILE A 69 4.91 15.07 -14.94
C ILE A 69 3.50 14.72 -15.41
N GLN A 70 2.95 15.48 -16.36
CA GLN A 70 1.59 15.27 -16.87
C GLN A 70 0.54 15.15 -15.75
N LYS A 71 0.53 16.12 -14.82
CA LYS A 71 -0.37 16.18 -13.65
C LYS A 71 -0.22 15.05 -12.61
N LYS A 72 0.67 14.08 -12.82
CA LYS A 72 0.99 13.02 -11.84
C LYS A 72 2.31 13.35 -11.13
N LYS A 73 2.38 13.07 -9.83
CA LYS A 73 3.60 13.25 -9.04
C LYS A 73 4.40 11.94 -9.02
N TYR A 74 5.72 12.02 -9.13
CA TYR A 74 6.65 10.88 -9.19
C TYR A 74 7.84 11.18 -8.28
N TYR A 75 8.48 10.13 -7.75
CA TYR A 75 9.71 10.26 -6.99
C TYR A 75 10.86 9.53 -7.67
N PHE A 76 11.99 10.22 -7.81
CA PHE A 76 13.23 9.68 -8.37
C PHE A 76 14.32 9.66 -7.29
N ASN A 77 15.05 8.56 -7.16
CA ASN A 77 16.14 8.48 -6.17
C ASN A 77 17.34 9.38 -6.55
N LYS A 78 18.38 9.41 -5.71
CA LYS A 78 19.58 10.24 -5.95
C LYS A 78 20.30 9.90 -7.28
N SER A 79 20.15 8.66 -7.74
CA SER A 79 20.68 8.18 -9.03
C SER A 79 19.72 8.42 -10.20
N GLY A 80 18.58 9.08 -9.97
CA GLY A 80 17.58 9.43 -10.98
C GLY A 80 16.62 8.31 -11.39
N GLN A 81 16.68 7.15 -10.72
CA GLN A 81 15.78 6.04 -11.01
C GLN A 81 14.39 6.33 -10.44
N LEU A 82 13.36 6.07 -11.23
CA LEU A 82 11.96 6.15 -10.81
C LEU A 82 11.68 5.10 -9.73
N MET A 83 11.23 5.55 -8.56
CA MET A 83 10.83 4.69 -7.46
C MET A 83 9.41 4.12 -7.68
N LYS A 84 9.19 2.91 -7.19
CA LYS A 84 7.91 2.18 -7.17
C LYS A 84 7.75 1.48 -5.83
N GLY A 85 6.52 1.19 -5.43
CA GLY A 85 6.21 0.64 -4.10
C GLY A 85 6.46 1.66 -3.00
N TRP A 86 6.73 1.18 -1.79
CA TRP A 86 7.06 2.04 -0.65
C TRP A 86 8.44 2.68 -0.82
N ALA A 87 8.50 4.01 -0.69
CA ALA A 87 9.73 4.77 -0.66
C ALA A 87 9.77 5.67 0.57
N LYS A 88 10.81 5.53 1.38
CA LYS A 88 11.11 6.48 2.46
C LYS A 88 11.82 7.70 1.86
N VAL A 89 11.26 8.88 2.04
CA VAL A 89 11.82 10.15 1.58
C VAL A 89 11.97 11.07 2.78
N LYS A 90 13.22 11.30 3.19
CA LYS A 90 13.55 11.82 4.53
C LYS A 90 12.97 10.88 5.59
N ASP A 91 12.01 11.35 6.38
CA ASP A 91 11.39 10.61 7.48
C ASP A 91 10.01 10.04 7.14
N ASP A 92 9.45 10.40 5.98
CA ASP A 92 8.10 10.00 5.57
C ASP A 92 8.10 8.82 4.58
N TRP A 93 7.05 8.00 4.66
CA TRP A 93 6.80 6.91 3.72
C TRP A 93 5.77 7.29 2.66
N TYR A 94 6.10 7.01 1.41
CA TYR A 94 5.24 7.29 0.26
C TYR A 94 5.03 5.98 -0.50
N TYR A 95 3.79 5.71 -0.90
CA TYR A 95 3.52 4.59 -1.79
C TYR A 95 3.42 5.08 -3.24
N LEU A 96 4.31 4.58 -4.09
CA LEU A 96 4.34 4.83 -5.53
C LEU A 96 3.71 3.63 -6.23
N LYS A 97 2.68 3.87 -7.05
CA LYS A 97 1.95 2.82 -7.80
C LYS A 97 2.89 2.05 -8.73
N LYS A 98 2.39 0.97 -9.34
CA LYS A 98 3.12 0.17 -10.35
C LYS A 98 3.62 1.01 -11.54
N ASP A 99 2.87 2.06 -11.92
CA ASP A 99 3.24 3.03 -12.95
C ASP A 99 4.25 4.11 -12.47
N GLY A 100 4.62 4.07 -11.19
CA GLY A 100 5.53 4.98 -10.49
C GLY A 100 4.89 6.28 -9.99
N SER A 101 3.62 6.52 -10.30
CA SER A 101 2.93 7.71 -9.81
C SER A 101 2.65 7.60 -8.32
N LEU A 102 2.78 8.71 -7.62
CA LEU A 102 2.44 8.83 -6.20
C LEU A 102 0.97 8.46 -6.02
N SER A 103 0.73 7.50 -5.13
CA SER A 103 -0.61 7.23 -4.63
C SER A 103 -1.06 8.45 -3.82
N SER A 104 -2.31 8.88 -3.99
CA SER A 104 -2.91 10.02 -3.29
C SER A 104 -2.88 9.92 -1.75
N TYR A 105 -2.47 8.77 -1.21
CA TYR A 105 -2.37 8.45 0.21
C TYR A 105 -1.10 9.00 0.88
N ASN A 106 -0.94 10.32 0.83
CA ASN A 106 -0.14 11.09 1.79
C ASN A 106 -1.02 11.83 2.81
N LYS A 107 -2.29 11.43 2.92
CA LYS A 107 -3.23 12.03 3.87
C LYS A 107 -3.42 11.24 5.14
N ALA A 108 -3.06 9.95 5.16
CA ALA A 108 -3.21 9.15 6.37
C ALA A 108 -2.49 9.84 7.53
N SER A 109 -3.24 10.22 8.54
CA SER A 109 -2.74 10.75 9.79
C SER A 109 -2.47 9.63 10.81
N GLN A 110 -2.77 8.39 10.46
CA GLN A 110 -2.44 7.18 11.22
C GLN A 110 -1.99 6.04 10.32
N MET A 111 -1.00 5.28 10.80
CA MET A 111 -0.44 4.11 10.12
C MET A 111 -0.37 2.94 11.10
N ILE A 112 -0.87 1.78 10.68
CA ILE A 112 -0.67 0.51 11.39
C ILE A 112 0.34 -0.31 10.58
N PHE A 113 1.31 -0.91 11.24
CA PHE A 113 2.27 -1.83 10.64
C PHE A 113 2.11 -3.20 11.28
N VAL A 114 2.04 -4.23 10.44
CA VAL A 114 2.01 -5.64 10.84
C VAL A 114 3.18 -6.34 10.16
N LYS A 115 4.21 -6.68 10.93
CA LYS A 115 5.44 -7.30 10.43
C LYS A 115 5.52 -8.75 10.92
N ALA A 116 5.30 -9.69 10.01
CA ALA A 116 5.16 -11.10 10.36
C ALA A 116 6.46 -11.89 10.26
N THR A 117 6.65 -12.80 11.22
CA THR A 117 7.62 -13.91 11.18
C THR A 117 6.85 -15.21 11.40
N GLY A 118 6.68 -15.99 10.32
CA GLY A 118 5.75 -17.12 10.34
C GLY A 118 4.31 -16.63 10.55
N SER A 119 3.60 -17.22 11.51
CA SER A 119 2.22 -16.85 11.88
C SER A 119 2.14 -15.82 13.02
N MET A 120 3.28 -15.42 13.60
CA MET A 120 3.37 -14.33 14.58
C MET A 120 3.70 -13.02 13.88
N ALA A 121 3.31 -11.89 14.47
CA ALA A 121 3.67 -10.57 13.97
C ALA A 121 3.90 -9.55 15.10
N GLU A 122 4.69 -8.52 14.78
CA GLU A 122 4.73 -7.26 15.51
C GLU A 122 3.64 -6.35 14.95
N PHE A 123 2.79 -5.79 15.83
CA PHE A 123 1.77 -4.81 15.49
C PHE A 123 2.15 -3.46 16.08
N THR A 124 2.18 -2.42 15.25
CA THR A 124 2.50 -1.06 15.70
C THR A 124 1.52 -0.07 15.10
N MET A 125 0.94 0.80 15.91
CA MET A 125 0.08 1.91 15.48
C MET A 125 0.80 3.23 15.72
N LEU A 126 0.92 4.03 14.66
CA LEU A 126 1.54 5.35 14.68
C LEU A 126 0.51 6.42 14.35
N GLU A 127 0.63 7.57 15.00
CA GLU A 127 -0.15 8.78 14.73
C GLU A 127 0.75 9.94 14.32
N ARG A 128 0.35 10.68 13.29
CA ARG A 128 1.10 11.82 12.77
C ARG A 128 0.94 13.01 13.70
N LYS A 129 2.06 13.47 14.29
CA LYS A 129 2.11 14.66 15.15
C LYS A 129 2.20 15.96 14.33
N ASN A 130 2.94 15.94 13.23
CA ASN A 130 3.05 17.04 12.25
C ASN A 130 3.56 16.49 10.91
N ASP A 131 3.84 17.37 9.95
CA ASP A 131 4.25 17.01 8.58
C ASP A 131 5.46 16.08 8.47
N THR A 132 6.28 15.91 9.52
CA THR A 132 7.51 15.10 9.45
C THR A 132 7.70 14.14 10.63
N THR A 133 6.78 14.10 11.60
CA THR A 133 6.96 13.29 12.82
C THR A 133 5.74 12.43 13.12
N TRP A 134 6.03 11.19 13.51
CA TRP A 134 5.06 10.18 13.89
C TRP A 134 5.33 9.76 15.32
N ASN A 135 4.26 9.63 16.11
CA ASN A 135 4.29 9.09 17.45
C ASN A 135 3.80 7.66 17.42
N GLU A 136 4.53 6.74 18.05
CA GLU A 136 3.99 5.41 18.33
C GLU A 136 2.99 5.52 19.46
N ILE A 137 1.76 5.06 19.22
CA ILE A 137 0.67 5.12 20.20
C ILE A 137 0.22 3.75 20.67
N LEU A 138 0.64 2.68 19.98
CA LEU A 138 0.46 1.29 20.41
C LEU A 138 1.53 0.40 19.78
N SER A 139 2.04 -0.54 20.56
CA SER A 139 2.89 -1.63 20.08
C SER A 139 2.55 -2.89 20.84
N THR A 140 2.25 -3.96 20.12
CA THR A 140 1.80 -5.24 20.70
C THR A 140 2.14 -6.42 19.79
N THR A 141 1.89 -7.62 20.27
CA THR A 141 2.00 -8.83 19.46
C THR A 141 0.72 -9.06 18.66
N ALA A 142 0.88 -9.70 17.51
CA ALA A 142 -0.22 -10.08 16.64
C ALA A 142 -0.06 -11.52 16.16
N TYR A 143 -1.19 -12.10 15.75
CA TYR A 143 -1.22 -13.27 14.89
C TYR A 143 -1.63 -12.86 13.48
N VAL A 144 -1.09 -13.55 12.50
CA VAL A 144 -1.50 -13.50 11.09
C VAL A 144 -1.96 -14.90 10.66
N GLY A 145 -2.23 -15.07 9.36
CA GLY A 145 -2.58 -16.36 8.77
C GLY A 145 -1.59 -17.46 9.16
N ARG A 146 -2.06 -18.70 9.34
CA ARG A 146 -1.20 -19.84 9.71
C ARG A 146 -0.06 -20.11 8.72
N LEU A 147 -0.20 -19.67 7.46
CA LEU A 147 0.85 -19.73 6.42
C LEU A 147 1.67 -18.43 6.31
N GLY A 148 1.45 -17.49 7.21
CA GLY A 148 2.10 -16.19 7.29
C GLY A 148 1.46 -15.12 6.40
N VAL A 149 2.28 -14.19 5.91
CA VAL A 149 1.86 -13.04 5.09
C VAL A 149 2.26 -13.26 3.63
N GLY A 150 1.49 -12.85 2.62
CA GLY A 150 1.86 -13.08 1.22
C GLY A 150 0.72 -12.84 0.23
N ALA A 151 0.87 -13.38 -0.98
CA ALA A 151 -0.27 -13.49 -1.89
C ALA A 151 -1.30 -14.44 -1.29
N THR A 152 -2.59 -14.13 -1.47
CA THR A 152 -3.69 -14.95 -0.95
C THR A 152 -4.79 -15.12 -1.98
N TYR A 153 -5.69 -16.06 -1.72
CA TYR A 153 -6.88 -16.40 -2.48
C TYR A 153 -7.87 -17.09 -1.53
N GLU A 154 -9.10 -17.36 -1.98
CA GLU A 154 -10.15 -17.93 -1.12
C GLU A 154 -9.71 -19.24 -0.45
N GLY A 155 -9.89 -19.33 0.87
CA GLY A 155 -9.49 -20.49 1.68
C GLY A 155 -7.98 -20.64 1.94
N LEU A 156 -7.12 -19.82 1.31
CA LEU A 156 -5.69 -19.83 1.62
C LEU A 156 -5.42 -19.04 2.90
N ALA A 157 -4.86 -19.73 3.90
CA ALA A 157 -4.58 -19.12 5.20
C ALA A 157 -3.30 -18.30 5.28
N THR A 158 -3.11 -17.46 4.27
CA THR A 158 -2.08 -16.44 4.18
C THR A 158 -2.75 -15.08 4.34
N THR A 159 -2.25 -14.23 5.23
CA THR A 159 -2.69 -12.83 5.31
C THR A 159 -2.18 -12.03 4.12
N PRO A 160 -3.01 -11.26 3.42
CA PRO A 160 -2.58 -10.53 2.22
C PRO A 160 -1.49 -9.50 2.56
N SER A 161 -0.34 -9.60 1.90
CA SER A 161 0.69 -8.55 1.98
C SER A 161 0.25 -7.32 1.21
N GLY A 162 0.57 -6.12 1.70
CA GLY A 162 0.20 -4.88 1.03
C GLY A 162 -0.18 -3.76 1.99
N THR A 163 -0.91 -2.78 1.47
CA THR A 163 -1.37 -1.63 2.23
C THR A 163 -2.83 -1.38 1.95
N TYR A 164 -3.62 -1.32 3.01
CA TYR A 164 -5.07 -1.33 2.94
C TYR A 164 -5.66 -0.22 3.81
N SER A 165 -6.81 0.31 3.41
CA SER A 165 -7.66 1.12 4.29
C SER A 165 -8.62 0.21 5.07
N PHE A 166 -9.43 0.79 5.93
CA PHE A 166 -10.44 0.07 6.71
C PHE A 166 -11.87 0.39 6.23
N GLY A 167 -12.80 -0.54 6.46
CA GLY A 167 -14.19 -0.44 5.99
C GLY A 167 -15.16 -0.14 7.12
N VAL A 168 -15.72 -1.19 7.71
CA VAL A 168 -16.74 -1.14 8.77
C VAL A 168 -16.26 -1.92 9.99
N ALA A 169 -16.64 -1.45 11.17
CA ALA A 169 -16.40 -2.13 12.42
C ALA A 169 -17.63 -2.97 12.82
N PHE A 170 -17.40 -4.05 13.53
CA PHE A 170 -18.46 -4.89 14.07
C PHE A 170 -17.98 -5.64 15.31
N GLY A 171 -18.90 -6.28 16.02
CA GLY A 171 -18.53 -7.19 17.10
C GLY A 171 -19.72 -7.68 17.90
N ASN A 172 -19.49 -8.69 18.72
CA ASN A 172 -20.46 -9.27 19.64
C ASN A 172 -20.71 -8.35 20.85
N LYS A 173 -19.75 -7.47 21.17
CA LYS A 173 -19.87 -6.45 22.22
C LYS A 173 -20.44 -5.14 21.65
N SER A 174 -20.74 -4.20 22.54
CA SER A 174 -21.24 -2.87 22.13
C SER A 174 -20.11 -1.99 21.61
N ASN A 175 -20.39 -1.01 20.74
CA ASN A 175 -19.37 -0.13 20.15
C ASN A 175 -18.46 0.48 21.25
N PRO A 176 -17.13 0.25 21.20
CA PRO A 176 -16.21 0.77 22.22
C PRO A 176 -15.88 2.25 22.04
N GLY A 177 -16.41 2.92 21.00
CA GLY A 177 -16.19 4.34 20.71
C GLY A 177 -15.48 4.60 19.38
N THR A 178 -15.64 3.73 18.38
CA THR A 178 -14.94 3.90 17.10
C THR A 178 -15.53 4.99 16.21
N ALA A 179 -14.66 5.65 15.45
CA ALA A 179 -15.06 6.57 14.39
C ALA A 179 -15.65 5.87 13.15
N PHE A 180 -15.49 4.55 13.04
CA PHE A 180 -16.02 3.76 11.93
C PHE A 180 -17.48 3.37 12.20
N PRO A 181 -18.31 3.19 11.15
CA PRO A 181 -19.64 2.60 11.33
C PRO A 181 -19.51 1.26 12.06
N TYR A 182 -20.28 1.09 13.15
CA TYR A 182 -20.20 -0.09 14.01
C TYR A 182 -21.51 -0.86 14.04
N THR A 183 -21.46 -2.15 13.78
CA THR A 183 -22.60 -3.07 13.92
C THR A 183 -22.38 -4.04 15.07
N LYS A 184 -23.22 -3.97 16.11
CA LYS A 184 -23.31 -5.07 17.09
C LYS A 184 -23.98 -6.26 16.41
N VAL A 185 -23.20 -7.32 16.18
CA VAL A 185 -23.67 -8.47 15.40
C VAL A 185 -24.70 -9.29 16.18
N ASN A 186 -25.48 -10.06 15.44
CA ASN A 186 -26.53 -10.95 15.93
C ASN A 186 -26.70 -12.08 14.90
N PRO A 187 -27.53 -13.11 15.15
CA PRO A 187 -27.64 -14.28 14.28
C PRO A 187 -28.13 -14.04 12.84
N SER A 188 -28.42 -12.80 12.46
CA SER A 188 -28.73 -12.47 11.06
C SER A 188 -27.52 -11.95 10.27
N HIS A 189 -26.37 -11.71 10.91
CA HIS A 189 -25.24 -11.01 10.32
C HIS A 189 -24.15 -11.96 9.82
N TYR A 190 -23.79 -11.82 8.55
CA TYR A 190 -22.82 -12.68 7.87
C TYR A 190 -21.83 -11.85 7.06
N TRP A 191 -20.61 -12.37 6.92
CA TRP A 191 -19.70 -11.98 5.85
C TRP A 191 -19.58 -13.13 4.87
N VAL A 192 -20.03 -12.92 3.63
CA VAL A 192 -20.12 -14.02 2.65
C VAL A 192 -18.76 -14.29 2.02
N ASP A 193 -18.29 -15.53 2.10
CA ASP A 193 -17.00 -15.99 1.55
C ASP A 193 -17.17 -16.92 0.33
N ASP A 194 -18.41 -17.32 -0.03
CA ASP A 194 -18.70 -18.11 -1.23
C ASP A 194 -18.49 -17.29 -2.52
N PRO A 195 -17.49 -17.64 -3.37
CA PRO A 195 -17.22 -16.92 -4.62
C PRO A 195 -18.37 -16.95 -5.65
N ASN A 196 -19.32 -17.87 -5.51
CA ASN A 196 -20.46 -17.99 -6.42
C ASN A 196 -21.67 -17.14 -5.98
N SER A 197 -21.66 -16.61 -4.76
CA SER A 197 -22.73 -15.76 -4.25
C SER A 197 -22.69 -14.37 -4.85
N GLN A 198 -23.86 -13.78 -5.13
CA GLN A 198 -23.95 -12.36 -5.50
C GLN A 198 -23.50 -11.42 -4.37
N TYR A 199 -23.43 -11.95 -3.15
CA TYR A 199 -23.00 -11.25 -1.94
C TYR A 199 -21.54 -11.51 -1.59
N TYR A 200 -20.77 -12.17 -2.45
CA TYR A 200 -19.36 -12.50 -2.20
C TYR A 200 -18.53 -11.30 -1.69
N ASN A 201 -17.81 -11.54 -0.60
CA ASN A 201 -17.00 -10.58 0.15
C ASN A 201 -17.78 -9.33 0.61
N LYS A 202 -19.05 -9.49 0.99
CA LYS A 202 -19.88 -8.42 1.56
C LYS A 202 -20.38 -8.79 2.95
N PHE A 203 -20.48 -7.77 3.80
CA PHE A 203 -21.22 -7.84 5.04
C PHE A 203 -22.72 -7.67 4.74
N VAL A 204 -23.51 -8.71 5.04
CA VAL A 204 -24.96 -8.75 4.82
C VAL A 204 -25.74 -9.05 6.10
N SER A 205 -27.06 -8.82 6.04
CA SER A 205 -28.01 -9.28 7.06
C SER A 205 -29.14 -10.07 6.39
N THR A 206 -29.38 -11.30 6.85
CA THR A 206 -30.45 -12.18 6.35
C THR A 206 -31.86 -11.66 6.68
N LYS A 207 -31.98 -10.62 7.50
CA LYS A 207 -33.25 -9.89 7.67
C LYS A 207 -33.60 -9.01 6.47
N LYS A 208 -32.61 -8.67 5.64
CA LYS A 208 -32.76 -7.75 4.50
C LYS A 208 -32.68 -8.46 3.14
N ILE A 209 -32.12 -9.66 3.12
CA ILE A 209 -31.84 -10.42 1.89
C ILE A 209 -32.09 -11.91 2.13
N SER A 210 -32.33 -12.64 1.05
CA SER A 210 -32.34 -14.10 1.05
C SER A 210 -30.93 -14.64 0.78
N PRO A 211 -30.42 -15.57 1.60
CA PRO A 211 -29.14 -16.23 1.35
C PRO A 211 -29.09 -17.00 0.02
N ASP A 212 -27.96 -16.90 -0.68
CA ASP A 212 -27.65 -17.66 -1.92
C ASP A 212 -26.27 -18.32 -1.88
N TRP A 213 -25.66 -18.40 -0.70
CA TRP A 213 -24.29 -18.90 -0.49
C TRP A 213 -24.28 -20.27 0.19
N ASN A 214 -23.24 -21.06 -0.09
CA ASN A 214 -22.93 -22.32 0.59
C ASN A 214 -21.96 -22.14 1.75
N SER A 215 -21.22 -21.04 1.77
CA SER A 215 -20.28 -20.68 2.82
C SER A 215 -20.36 -19.18 3.13
N ALA A 216 -20.28 -18.86 4.43
CA ALA A 216 -20.14 -17.50 4.93
C ALA A 216 -19.67 -17.56 6.38
N GLU A 217 -18.96 -16.52 6.82
CA GLU A 217 -18.67 -16.33 8.23
C GLU A 217 -19.91 -15.83 8.97
N HIS A 218 -20.47 -16.66 9.84
CA HIS A 218 -21.57 -16.29 10.72
C HIS A 218 -21.04 -15.50 11.93
N LEU A 219 -21.05 -14.17 11.84
CA LEU A 219 -20.21 -13.31 12.67
C LEU A 219 -20.49 -13.41 14.19
N SER A 220 -21.73 -13.73 14.59
CA SER A 220 -22.06 -13.90 16.01
C SER A 220 -21.59 -15.21 16.63
N GLU A 221 -21.15 -16.20 15.83
CA GLU A 221 -20.67 -17.49 16.33
C GLU A 221 -19.21 -17.46 16.80
N TYR A 222 -18.52 -16.32 16.62
CA TYR A 222 -17.15 -16.10 17.06
C TYR A 222 -17.06 -15.05 18.18
N PRO A 223 -17.68 -15.27 19.36
CA PRO A 223 -17.82 -14.25 20.39
C PRO A 223 -16.50 -13.73 20.95
N THR A 224 -15.45 -14.55 20.94
CA THR A 224 -14.10 -14.17 21.40
C THR A 224 -13.33 -13.43 20.30
N ALA A 225 -13.13 -14.05 19.14
CA ALA A 225 -12.38 -13.45 18.05
C ALA A 225 -13.05 -12.17 17.53
N TYR A 226 -14.38 -12.18 17.41
CA TYR A 226 -15.20 -11.04 17.03
C TYR A 226 -15.91 -10.43 18.24
N ALA A 227 -15.26 -10.41 19.41
CA ALA A 227 -15.64 -9.48 20.46
C ALA A 227 -15.64 -8.05 19.89
N TYR A 228 -14.57 -7.71 19.17
CA TYR A 228 -14.43 -6.54 18.32
C TYR A 228 -13.66 -6.89 17.04
N ALA A 229 -14.10 -6.35 15.90
CA ALA A 229 -13.48 -6.53 14.61
C ALA A 229 -13.60 -5.25 13.77
N LEU A 230 -12.65 -5.07 12.85
CA LEU A 230 -12.61 -4.00 11.88
C LEU A 230 -12.22 -4.56 10.52
N SER A 231 -13.02 -4.29 9.50
CA SER A 231 -12.75 -4.83 8.17
C SER A 231 -11.56 -4.16 7.51
N ILE A 232 -10.64 -4.96 6.99
CA ILE A 232 -9.55 -4.50 6.13
C ILE A 232 -10.08 -4.52 4.70
N ASN A 233 -9.92 -3.42 3.97
CA ASN A 233 -10.42 -3.27 2.60
C ASN A 233 -9.55 -4.05 1.58
N TYR A 234 -9.47 -5.36 1.78
CA TYR A 234 -8.92 -6.31 0.83
C TYR A 234 -10.03 -6.81 -0.10
N ASN A 235 -9.69 -6.99 -1.39
CA ASN A 235 -10.62 -7.46 -2.42
C ASN A 235 -11.97 -6.70 -2.47
N THR A 236 -11.96 -5.37 -2.37
CA THR A 236 -13.18 -4.54 -2.39
C THR A 236 -13.91 -4.51 -3.73
N ALA A 237 -13.26 -4.97 -4.80
CA ALA A 237 -13.92 -5.21 -6.08
C ALA A 237 -14.79 -6.47 -6.07
N CYS A 238 -14.75 -7.26 -4.98
CA CYS A 238 -15.42 -8.55 -4.85
C CYS A 238 -15.06 -9.50 -6.00
N THR A 239 -13.78 -9.54 -6.40
CA THR A 239 -13.31 -10.43 -7.46
C THR A 239 -13.38 -11.87 -6.96
N PRO A 240 -14.22 -12.75 -7.52
CA PRO A 240 -14.40 -14.12 -7.04
C PRO A 240 -13.09 -14.87 -6.90
N GLY A 241 -12.90 -15.55 -5.77
CA GLY A 241 -11.73 -16.39 -5.50
C GLY A 241 -10.47 -15.63 -5.08
N ALA A 242 -10.45 -14.29 -5.13
CA ALA A 242 -9.28 -13.51 -4.73
C ALA A 242 -9.08 -13.44 -3.20
N GLY A 243 -10.00 -14.01 -2.42
CA GLY A 243 -9.98 -14.01 -0.95
C GLY A 243 -10.98 -13.02 -0.37
N SER A 244 -11.56 -13.37 0.77
CA SER A 244 -12.64 -12.62 1.42
C SER A 244 -12.40 -12.48 2.93
N ALA A 245 -13.29 -11.77 3.62
CA ALA A 245 -13.38 -11.74 5.09
C ALA A 245 -12.05 -11.45 5.83
N ILE A 246 -11.24 -10.50 5.32
CA ILE A 246 -9.98 -10.13 5.97
C ILE A 246 -10.22 -9.01 7.00
N PHE A 247 -10.01 -9.33 8.26
CA PHE A 247 -10.28 -8.43 9.38
C PHE A 247 -9.05 -8.18 10.26
N LEU A 248 -9.08 -7.07 10.98
CA LEU A 248 -8.35 -6.88 12.22
C LEU A 248 -9.31 -7.20 13.37
N HIS A 249 -9.00 -8.19 14.21
CA HIS A 249 -9.91 -8.64 15.26
C HIS A 249 -9.19 -9.05 16.56
N CYS A 250 -9.95 -9.41 17.60
CA CYS A 250 -9.39 -9.86 18.88
C CYS A 250 -8.76 -11.25 18.77
N PHE A 251 -7.80 -11.58 19.64
CA PHE A 251 -7.29 -12.94 19.75
C PHE A 251 -8.42 -13.96 19.95
N GLY A 252 -8.35 -15.04 19.19
CA GLY A 252 -9.14 -16.26 19.40
C GLY A 252 -8.26 -17.33 20.04
N GLY A 253 -7.88 -18.34 19.25
CA GLY A 253 -7.07 -19.49 19.70
C GLY A 253 -5.67 -19.60 19.07
N GLY A 254 -5.17 -18.56 18.39
CA GLY A 254 -3.84 -18.56 17.77
C GLY A 254 -3.83 -17.96 16.36
N ALA A 255 -3.04 -18.56 15.46
CA ALA A 255 -2.93 -18.14 14.07
C ALA A 255 -4.29 -18.15 13.34
N THR A 256 -4.49 -17.19 12.45
CA THR A 256 -5.79 -16.97 11.79
C THR A 256 -5.92 -17.77 10.49
N ALA A 257 -7.10 -17.72 9.88
CA ALA A 257 -7.32 -18.18 8.50
C ALA A 257 -6.93 -17.14 7.43
N GLY A 258 -6.34 -15.99 7.81
CA GLY A 258 -5.98 -14.92 6.88
C GLY A 258 -6.08 -13.51 7.47
N CYS A 259 -6.82 -13.35 8.58
CA CYS A 259 -6.94 -12.11 9.33
C CYS A 259 -5.67 -11.69 10.09
N VAL A 260 -5.69 -10.48 10.66
CA VAL A 260 -4.76 -10.05 11.72
C VAL A 260 -5.52 -10.08 13.04
N ALA A 261 -4.94 -10.73 14.06
CA ALA A 261 -5.50 -10.75 15.40
C ALA A 261 -4.56 -10.07 16.40
N ILE A 262 -5.10 -9.35 17.39
CA ILE A 262 -4.39 -8.68 18.50
C ILE A 262 -5.12 -8.89 19.84
N PRO A 263 -4.51 -8.64 21.01
CA PRO A 263 -5.21 -8.74 22.29
C PRO A 263 -6.49 -7.89 22.33
N GLU A 264 -7.53 -8.34 23.04
CA GLU A 264 -8.83 -7.64 23.08
C GLU A 264 -8.69 -6.19 23.58
N GLN A 265 -7.93 -5.98 24.65
CA GLN A 265 -7.66 -4.65 25.21
C GLN A 265 -7.00 -3.70 24.19
N ASP A 266 -6.08 -4.21 23.40
CA ASP A 266 -5.40 -3.46 22.34
C ASP A 266 -6.36 -3.20 21.17
N MET A 267 -7.26 -4.14 20.86
CA MET A 267 -8.31 -3.94 19.87
C MET A 267 -9.31 -2.86 20.28
N VAL A 268 -9.69 -2.81 21.55
CA VAL A 268 -10.50 -1.71 22.10
C VAL A 268 -9.78 -0.38 21.94
N PHE A 269 -8.49 -0.33 22.31
CA PHE A 269 -7.66 0.86 22.13
C PHE A 269 -7.60 1.30 20.67
N VAL A 270 -7.31 0.37 19.74
CA VAL A 270 -7.30 0.63 18.30
C VAL A 270 -8.64 1.21 17.87
N LEU A 271 -9.76 0.59 18.22
CA LEU A 271 -11.07 1.07 17.79
C LEU A 271 -11.39 2.47 18.33
N GLN A 272 -11.01 2.78 19.58
CA GLN A 272 -11.22 4.10 20.19
C GLN A 272 -10.37 5.20 19.56
N HIS A 273 -9.18 4.87 19.06
CA HIS A 273 -8.21 5.86 18.58
C HIS A 273 -8.05 5.88 17.06
N ILE A 274 -8.62 4.91 16.34
CA ILE A 274 -8.45 4.81 14.89
C ILE A 274 -9.18 5.94 14.14
N LYS A 275 -8.43 6.61 13.26
CA LYS A 275 -8.96 7.66 12.39
C LYS A 275 -9.45 7.09 11.07
N ARG A 276 -10.42 7.78 10.46
CA ARG A 276 -11.05 7.37 9.19
C ARG A 276 -10.09 7.31 8.01
N ASP A 277 -8.97 8.01 8.09
CA ASP A 277 -7.90 8.02 7.08
C ASP A 277 -6.74 7.06 7.41
N ALA A 278 -6.85 6.27 8.49
CA ALA A 278 -5.84 5.30 8.88
C ALA A 278 -5.64 4.23 7.81
N MET A 279 -4.39 3.78 7.66
CA MET A 279 -4.00 2.71 6.75
C MET A 279 -3.25 1.63 7.52
N ILE A 280 -3.36 0.38 7.09
CA ILE A 280 -2.59 -0.76 7.59
C ILE A 280 -1.64 -1.27 6.52
N HIS A 281 -0.35 -1.40 6.85
CA HIS A 281 0.66 -2.04 6.02
C HIS A 281 1.05 -3.39 6.62
N ILE A 282 0.92 -4.45 5.82
CA ILE A 282 1.18 -5.83 6.22
C ILE A 282 2.33 -6.38 5.38
N SER A 283 3.38 -6.87 6.03
CA SER A 283 4.58 -7.39 5.38
C SER A 283 5.20 -8.56 6.14
N ARG A 284 6.05 -9.33 5.46
CA ARG A 284 7.01 -10.22 6.14
C ARG A 284 8.15 -9.38 6.72
N LYS A 285 8.72 -9.85 7.83
CA LYS A 285 10.00 -9.35 8.36
C LYS A 285 11.17 -9.89 7.54
#